data_AF-A0A0P9DT15-F1
#
_entry.id   AF-A0A0P9DT15-F1
#
_cell.length_a   1.000
_cell.length_b   1.000
_cell.length_c   1.000
_cell.angle_alpha   90.00
_cell.angle_beta   90.00
_cell.angle_gamma   90.00
#
_symmetry.space_group_name_H-M   'P 1'
#
loop_
_entity.id
_entity.type
_entity.pdbx_description
1 polymer ?
#
loop_
_entity_poly.entity_id
_entity_poly.type
_entity_poly.pdbx_seq_one_letter_code
_entity_poly.pdbx_strand_id
1 'polypeptide(L)' 'MDEHGADLTQRQRLLECWLPLAQQVLADCGIRATPAQLEALVLAAASELTMADSASGARAVLWAQHRRNQKAPQ' A
#
# COMPACT_ATOMS: atom_id res chain seq x y z
N MET A 1 17.67 -18.50 -14.59
CA MET A 1 17.72 -17.04 -14.41
C MET A 1 16.36 -16.67 -13.87
N ASP A 2 16.30 -16.59 -12.55
CA ASP A 2 15.07 -16.67 -11.77
C ASP A 2 14.37 -15.31 -11.70
N GLU A 3 13.66 -14.96 -12.77
CA GLU A 3 12.82 -13.75 -12.85
C GLU A 3 11.76 -13.71 -11.73
N HIS A 4 11.33 -14.88 -11.22
CA HIS A 4 10.35 -14.99 -10.13
C HIS A 4 10.92 -14.61 -8.74
N GLY A 5 12.24 -14.75 -8.52
CA GLY A 5 12.85 -14.40 -7.23
C GLY A 5 12.99 -12.90 -7.02
N ALA A 6 13.18 -12.14 -8.12
CA ALA A 6 13.28 -10.69 -8.08
C ALA A 6 11.95 -10.04 -7.72
N ASP A 7 10.84 -10.56 -8.25
CA ASP A 7 9.50 -10.00 -8.01
C ASP A 7 9.05 -10.16 -6.55
N LEU A 8 9.30 -11.33 -5.94
CA LEU A 8 9.02 -11.57 -4.52
C LEU A 8 9.85 -10.68 -3.60
N THR A 9 11.14 -10.52 -3.90
CA THR A 9 12.05 -9.67 -3.11
C THR A 9 11.65 -8.20 -3.21
N GLN A 10 11.25 -7.75 -4.41
CA GLN A 10 10.78 -6.39 -4.63
C GLN A 10 9.45 -6.12 -3.92
N ARG A 11 8.53 -7.08 -3.98
CA ARG A 11 7.27 -7.04 -3.22
C ARG A 11 7.51 -6.96 -1.72
N GLN A 12 8.43 -7.76 -1.18
CA GLN A 12 8.75 -7.75 0.25
C GLN A 12 9.27 -6.39 0.69
N ARG A 13 10.21 -5.80 -0.07
CA ARG A 13 10.75 -4.47 0.22
C ARG A 13 9.71 -3.36 0.14
N LEU A 14 8.78 -3.45 -0.83
CA LEU A 14 7.66 -2.52 -0.92
C LEU A 14 6.76 -2.63 0.32
N LEU A 15 6.42 -3.85 0.76
CA LEU A 15 5.63 -4.06 1.97
C LEU A 15 6.39 -3.52 3.19
N GLU A 16 7.65 -3.88 3.40
CA GLU A 16 8.44 -3.40 4.55
C GLU A 16 8.54 -1.86 4.59
N CYS A 17 8.62 -1.20 3.43
CA CYS A 17 8.71 0.26 3.35
C CYS A 17 7.36 0.96 3.54
N TRP A 18 6.30 0.46 2.90
CA TRP A 18 5.02 1.18 2.79
C TRP A 18 3.95 0.71 3.78
N LEU A 19 4.06 -0.49 4.34
CA LEU A 19 3.10 -1.04 5.30
C LEU A 19 3.02 -0.23 6.61
N PRO A 20 4.13 0.24 7.24
CA PRO A 20 4.03 1.14 8.38
C PRO A 20 3.37 2.48 8.01
N LEU A 21 3.62 3.01 6.81
CA LEU A 21 2.99 4.24 6.34
C LEU A 21 1.48 4.05 6.12
N ALA A 22 1.07 2.95 5.49
CA ALA A 22 -0.33 2.60 5.28
C ALA A 22 -1.06 2.43 6.61
N GLN A 23 -0.44 1.75 7.58
CA GLN A 23 -1.00 1.59 8.92
C GLN A 23 -1.18 2.95 9.60
N GLN A 24 -0.19 3.84 9.51
CA GLN A 24 -0.30 5.18 10.08
C GLN A 24 -1.42 6.00 9.43
N VAL A 25 -1.55 5.98 8.10
CA VAL A 25 -2.61 6.72 7.38
C VAL A 25 -3.99 6.27 7.82
N LEU A 26 -4.21 4.96 7.92
CA LEU A 26 -5.50 4.43 8.35
C LEU A 26 -5.74 4.68 9.85
N ALA A 27 -4.71 4.53 10.69
CA ALA A 27 -4.82 4.79 12.12
C ALA A 27 -5.12 6.28 12.43
N ASP A 28 -4.52 7.21 11.70
CA ASP A 28 -4.80 8.66 11.78
C ASP A 28 -6.26 8.97 11.44
N CYS A 29 -6.85 8.18 10.53
CA CYS A 29 -8.27 8.24 10.19
C CYS A 29 -9.18 7.43 11.15
N GLY A 30 -8.64 6.82 12.21
CA GLY A 30 -9.38 5.97 13.14
C GLY A 30 -9.79 4.60 12.55
N ILE A 31 -9.23 4.20 11.41
CA ILE A 31 -9.54 2.95 10.71
C ILE A 31 -8.59 1.85 11.19
N ARG A 32 -9.16 0.77 11.72
CA ARG A 32 -8.41 -0.40 12.16
C ARG A 32 -8.38 -1.46 11.05
N ALA A 33 -7.40 -1.37 10.16
CA ALA A 33 -7.21 -2.35 9.09
C ALA A 33 -6.48 -3.60 9.59
N THR A 34 -6.84 -4.76 9.05
CA THR A 34 -6.08 -6.00 9.28
C THR A 34 -4.79 -6.00 8.46
N PRO A 35 -3.75 -6.76 8.87
CA PRO A 35 -2.50 -6.87 8.10
C PRO A 35 -2.75 -7.27 6.64
N ALA A 36 -3.66 -8.21 6.38
CA ALA A 36 -4.04 -8.60 5.03
C ALA A 36 -4.66 -7.45 4.20
N GLN A 37 -5.45 -6.56 4.83
CA GLN A 37 -6.00 -5.37 4.16
C GLN A 37 -4.91 -4.34 3.87
N LEU A 38 -3.95 -4.15 4.78
CA LEU A 38 -2.81 -3.26 4.59
C LEU A 38 -1.92 -3.75 3.45
N GLU A 39 -1.62 -5.05 3.41
CA GLU A 39 -0.86 -5.66 2.31
C GLU A 39 -1.59 -5.49 0.98
N ALA A 40 -2.88 -5.82 0.92
CA ALA A 40 -3.68 -5.64 -0.29
C ALA A 40 -3.70 -4.18 -0.76
N LEU A 41 -3.78 -3.23 0.19
CA LEU A 41 -3.75 -1.80 -0.11
C LEU A 41 -2.42 -1.36 -0.69
N VAL A 42 -1.30 -1.75 -0.06
CA VAL A 42 0.05 -1.41 -0.51
C VAL A 42 0.32 -2.01 -1.89
N LEU A 43 -0.11 -3.25 -2.13
CA LEU A 43 0.07 -3.93 -3.43
C LEU A 43 -0.79 -3.28 -4.52
N ALA A 44 -2.04 -2.93 -4.21
CA ALA A 44 -2.92 -2.23 -5.15
C ALA A 44 -2.44 -0.80 -5.44
N ALA A 45 -1.72 -0.19 -4.49
CA ALA A 45 -1.13 1.14 -4.63
C ALA A 45 0.31 1.13 -5.13
N ALA A 46 0.96 -0.04 -5.29
CA ALA A 46 2.39 -0.16 -5.50
C ALA A 46 2.88 0.66 -6.71
N SER A 47 2.17 0.58 -7.84
CA SER A 47 2.50 1.32 -9.06
C SER A 47 2.31 2.84 -8.93
N GLU A 48 1.39 3.29 -8.08
CA GLU A 48 1.18 4.73 -7.82
C GLU A 48 2.18 5.25 -6.75
N LEU A 49 2.55 4.38 -5.80
CA LEU A 49 3.55 4.66 -4.77
C LEU A 49 4.96 4.82 -5.33
N THR A 50 5.33 4.06 -6.36
CA THR A 50 6.63 4.23 -7.04
C THR A 50 6.74 5.55 -7.79
N MET A 51 5.62 6.17 -8.15
CA MET A 51 5.59 7.50 -8.77
C MET A 51 5.49 8.64 -7.75
N ALA A 52 5.29 8.32 -6.47
CA ALA A 52 5.20 9.33 -5.42
C ALA A 52 6.61 9.79 -5.00
N ASP A 53 6.96 11.03 -5.36
CA ASP A 53 8.26 11.64 -5.01
C ASP A 53 8.33 12.14 -3.55
N SER A 54 7.27 11.95 -2.77
CA SER A 54 7.17 12.48 -1.40
C SER A 54 6.27 11.64 -0.51
N ALA A 55 6.58 11.63 0.79
CA ALA A 55 5.78 10.94 1.81
C ALA A 55 4.31 11.40 1.82
N SER A 56 4.05 12.69 1.62
CA SER A 56 2.69 13.23 1.52
C SER A 56 1.94 12.70 0.29
N GLY A 57 2.63 12.55 -0.84
CA GLY A 57 2.06 11.96 -2.07
C GLY A 57 1.73 10.49 -1.87
N ALA A 58 2.63 9.74 -1.24
CA ALA A 58 2.40 8.33 -0.91
C ALA A 58 1.19 8.14 0.02
N ARG A 59 1.03 9.02 1.04
CA ARG A 59 -0.15 9.03 1.90
C ARG A 59 -1.44 9.27 1.12
N ALA A 60 -1.44 10.24 0.20
CA ALA A 60 -2.59 10.55 -0.64
C ALA A 60 -2.98 9.37 -1.54
N VAL A 61 -1.99 8.69 -2.14
CA VAL A 61 -2.19 7.48 -2.94
C VAL A 61 -2.81 6.35 -2.11
N LEU A 62 -2.25 6.07 -0.94
CA LEU A 62 -2.77 5.03 -0.03
C LEU A 62 -4.21 5.32 0.39
N TRP A 63 -4.53 6.57 0.72
CA TRP A 63 -5.89 6.97 1.07
C TRP A 63 -6.86 6.85 -0.11
N ALA A 64 -6.44 7.29 -1.30
CA ALA A 64 -7.24 7.20 -2.52
C ALA A 64 -7.56 5.74 -2.86
N GLN A 65 -6.57 4.84 -2.76
CA GLN A 65 -6.80 3.41 -2.99
C GLN A 65 -7.68 2.77 -1.91
N HIS A 66 -7.51 3.15 -0.64
CA HIS A 66 -8.38 2.65 0.41
C HIS A 66 -9.84 3.02 0.12
N ARG A 67 -10.11 4.27 -0.28
CA ARG A 67 -11.46 4.71 -0.67
C ARG A 67 -12.01 4.00 -1.90
N ARG A 68 -11.18 3.66 -2.89
CA ARG A 68 -11.59 2.88 -4.07
C ARG A 68 -11.95 1.45 -3.68
N ASN A 69 -11.16 0.80 -2.82
CA ASN A 69 -11.47 -0.54 -2.30
C ASN A 69 -12.73 -0.57 -1.43
N GLN A 70 -13.03 0.51 -0.70
CA GLN A 70 -14.29 0.64 0.05
C GLN A 70 -15.51 0.92 -0.83
N LYS A 71 -15.30 1.46 -2.04
CA LYS A 71 -16.37 1.80 -2.99
C LYS A 71 -16.68 0.68 -3.98
N ALA A 72 -15.88 -0.37 -4.06
CA ALA A 72 -16.21 -1.54 -4.83
C ALA A 72 -17.20 -2.40 -4.01
N PRO A 73 -18.51 -2.39 -4.30
CA PRO A 73 -19.38 -3.45 -3.81
C PRO A 73 -18.89 -4.76 -4.44
N GLN A 74 -18.49 -5.72 -3.60
CA GLN A 74 -18.59 -7.13 -3.98
C GLN A 74 -20.04 -7.56 -3.87
#